data_AF-A0A1H9VRQ7-F1
#
_entry.id   AF-A0A1H9VRQ7-F1
#
_cell.length_a   1.000
_cell.length_b   1.000
_cell.length_c   1.000
_cell.angle_alpha   90.00
_cell.angle_beta   90.00
_cell.angle_gamma   90.00
#
_symmetry.space_group_name_H-M   'P 1'
#
loop_
_entity.id
_entity.type
_entity.pdbx_description
1 polymer ?
#
loop_
_entity_poly.entity_id
_entity_poly.type
_entity_poly.pdbx_seq_one_letter_code
_entity_poly.pdbx_strand_id
1 'polypeptide(L)' 'MKLIQKIKTYILGGKTMMINYFAMQIELGWITIETVPKRFRKQVQELLDLSHAGLQDDDAE' A
#
# COMPACT_ATOMS: atom_id res chain seq x y z
N MET A 1 23.70 17.29 -8.05
CA MET A 1 22.80 16.24 -7.53
C MET A 1 23.06 14.94 -8.27
N LYS A 2 23.53 13.92 -7.55
CA LYS A 2 24.14 12.72 -8.13
C LYS A 2 23.04 11.82 -8.70
N LEU A 3 23.15 11.44 -9.97
CA LEU A 3 22.19 10.63 -10.74
C LEU A 3 21.58 9.45 -9.96
N ILE A 4 22.39 8.80 -9.11
CA ILE A 4 22.00 7.72 -8.19
C ILE A 4 20.80 8.10 -7.31
N GLN A 5 20.76 9.33 -6.79
CA GLN A 5 19.68 9.78 -5.92
C GLN A 5 18.37 9.88 -6.69
N LYS A 6 18.39 10.35 -7.95
CA LYS A 6 17.19 10.40 -8.81
C LYS A 6 16.65 9.00 -9.08
N ILE A 7 17.53 8.04 -9.39
CA ILE A 7 17.14 6.64 -9.64
C ILE A 7 16.50 6.03 -8.38
N LYS A 8 17.10 6.25 -7.20
CA LYS A 8 16.54 5.78 -5.94
C LYS A 8 15.13 6.34 -5.69
N THR A 9 14.94 7.64 -5.89
CA THR A 9 13.62 8.28 -5.73
C THR A 9 12.60 7.70 -6.70
N TYR A 10 12.96 7.48 -7.96
CA TYR A 10 12.05 6.92 -8.95
C TYR A 10 11.60 5.50 -8.59
N ILE A 11 12.54 4.63 -8.20
CA ILE A 11 12.25 3.26 -7.78
C ILE A 11 11.37 3.26 -6.52
N LEU A 12 11.66 4.14 -5.56
CA LEU A 12 10.87 4.26 -4.34
C LEU A 12 9.43 4.71 -4.66
N GLY A 13 9.26 5.72 -5.52
CA GLY A 13 7.94 6.18 -5.96
C GLY A 13 7.14 5.09 -6.64
N GLY A 14 7.76 4.35 -7.57
CA GLY A 14 7.11 3.21 -8.23
C GLY A 14 6.69 2.13 -7.24
N LYS A 15 7.53 1.81 -6.25
CA LYS A 15 7.18 0.86 -5.19
C LYS A 15 5.96 1.32 -4.37
N THR A 16 5.92 2.59 -3.96
CA THR A 16 4.79 3.16 -3.21
C THR A 16 3.50 3.09 -4.02
N MET A 17 3.54 3.45 -5.31
CA MET A 17 2.39 3.37 -6.21
C MET A 17 1.84 1.95 -6.31
N MET A 18 2.71 0.95 -6.42
CA MET A 18 2.29 -0.46 -6.47
C MET A 18 1.60 -0.91 -5.18
N ILE A 19 2.10 -0.50 -4.01
CA ILE A 19 1.50 -0.85 -2.72
C ILE A 19 0.10 -0.24 -2.62
N ASN A 20 -0.04 1.05 -2.91
CA ASN A 20 -1.32 1.75 -2.86
C ASN A 20 -2.34 1.13 -3.84
N TYR A 21 -1.88 0.77 -5.04
CA TYR A 21 -2.72 0.12 -6.03
C TYR A 21 -3.24 -1.23 -5.52
N PHE A 22 -2.38 -2.09 -4.98
CA PHE A 22 -2.82 -3.38 -4.43
C PHE A 22 -3.79 -3.23 -3.26
N ALA A 23 -3.54 -2.28 -2.35
CA ALA A 23 -4.46 -2.01 -1.24
C ALA A 23 -5.85 -1.62 -1.77
N MET A 24 -5.92 -0.69 -2.73
CA MET A 24 -7.18 -0.30 -3.38
C MET A 24 -7.88 -1.50 -4.04
N GLN A 25 -7.17 -2.37 -4.76
CA GLN A 25 -7.77 -3.55 -5.39
C GLN A 25 -8.37 -4.52 -4.35
N ILE A 26 -7.76 -4.62 -3.17
CA ILE A 26 -8.29 -5.45 -2.06
C ILE A 26 -9.53 -4.81 -1.44
N GLU A 27 -9.51 -3.50 -1.13
CA GLU A 27 -10.68 -2.78 -0.58
C GLU A 27 -11.89 -2.86 -1.52
N LEU A 28 -11.65 -2.82 -2.84
CA LEU A 28 -12.70 -2.97 -3.85
C LEU A 28 -13.12 -4.43 -4.10
N GLY A 29 -12.51 -5.39 -3.39
CA GLY A 29 -12.81 -6.82 -3.52
C GLY A 29 -12.37 -7.45 -4.85
N TRP A 30 -11.51 -6.79 -5.63
CA TRP A 30 -11.05 -7.31 -6.92
C TRP A 30 -10.05 -8.45 -6.77
N ILE A 31 -9.25 -8.41 -5.70
CA ILE A 31 -8.25 -9.41 -5.38
C ILE A 31 -8.19 -9.65 -3.87
N THR A 32 -7.54 -10.75 -3.46
CA THR A 32 -7.21 -11.00 -2.05
C THR A 32 -5.70 -10.84 -1.79
N ILE A 33 -5.31 -10.73 -0.52
CA ILE A 33 -3.90 -10.51 -0.12
C ILE A 33 -2.95 -11.61 -0.61
N GLU A 34 -3.45 -12.84 -0.83
CA GLU A 34 -2.67 -13.97 -1.33
C GLU A 34 -2.19 -13.76 -2.77
N THR A 35 -2.95 -13.00 -3.57
CA THR A 35 -2.61 -12.68 -4.96
C THR A 35 -1.52 -11.61 -5.07
N VAL A 36 -1.34 -10.80 -4.03
CA VAL A 36 -0.30 -9.77 -3.97
C VAL A 36 1.09 -10.45 -3.91
N PRO A 37 2.09 -9.95 -4.66
CA PRO A 37 3.45 -10.49 -4.57
C PRO A 37 3.98 -10.49 -3.14
N LYS A 38 4.58 -11.61 -2.70
CA LYS A 38 5.04 -11.83 -1.29
C LYS A 38 5.78 -10.64 -0.69
N ARG A 39 6.66 -9.99 -1.47
CA ARG A 39 7.48 -8.85 -1.05
C ARG A 39 6.69 -7.59 -0.66
N PHE A 40 5.42 -7.49 -1.06
CA PHE A 40 4.57 -6.32 -0.77
C PHE A 40 3.44 -6.63 0.22
N ARG A 41 3.10 -7.91 0.46
CA ARG A 41 1.95 -8.31 1.29
C ARG A 41 1.94 -7.63 2.66
N LYS A 42 3.06 -7.64 3.39
CA LYS A 42 3.16 -7.00 4.70
C LYS A 42 2.82 -5.50 4.64
N GLN A 43 3.38 -4.78 3.67
CA GLN A 43 3.17 -3.34 3.53
C GLN A 43 1.74 -3.01 3.08
N VAL A 44 1.14 -3.87 2.26
CA VAL A 44 -0.26 -3.74 1.83
C VAL A 44 -1.19 -4.01 3.01
N GLN A 45 -0.95 -5.06 3.79
CA GLN A 45 -1.73 -5.37 4.99
C GLN A 45 -1.67 -4.23 6.01
N GLU A 46 -0.47 -3.74 6.33
CA GLU A 46 -0.30 -2.59 7.24
C GLU A 46 -1.08 -1.35 6.77
N LEU A 47 -1.14 -1.10 5.46
CA LEU A 47 -1.89 0.03 4.90
C LEU A 47 -3.41 -0.15 5.02
N LEU A 48 -3.91 -1.37 4.81
CA LEU A 48 -5.33 -1.71 5.00
C LEU A 48 -5.72 -1.60 6.47
N ASP A 49 -4.89 -2.13 7.37
CA ASP A 49 -5.14 -2.07 8.81
C ASP A 49 -5.21 -0.62 9.31
N LEU A 50 -4.33 0.26 8.80
CA LEU A 50 -4.36 1.70 9.08
C LEU A 50 -5.62 2.39 8.53
N SER A 51 -6.04 2.01 7.32
CA SER A 51 -7.29 2.47 6.69
C SER A 51 -8.50 2.15 7.56
N HIS A 52 -8.60 0.92 8.06
CA HIS A 52 -9.73 0.48 8.88
C HIS A 52 -9.69 1.00 10.32
N ALA A 53 -8.50 1.17 10.90
CA ALA A 53 -8.36 1.76 12.23
C ALA A 53 -8.87 3.20 12.27
N GLY A 54 -8.61 4.00 11.22
CA GLY A 54 -9.10 5.38 11.14
C GLY A 54 -10.62 5.50 10.99
N LEU A 55 -11.31 4.46 10.53
CA LEU A 55 -12.77 4.44 10.41
C LEU A 55 -13.47 4.07 11.72
N GLN A 56 -12.79 3.36 12.62
CA GLN A 56 -13.40 2.86 13.86
C GLN A 56 -13.60 3.94 14.93
N ASP A 57 -12.81 5.03 14.87
CA ASP A 57 -12.95 6.16 15.79
C ASP A 57 -14.13 7.09 15.42
N ASP A 58 -14.62 7.05 14.17
CA ASP A 58 -15.71 7.92 13.68
C ASP A 58 -17.12 7.33 13.94
N ASP A 59 -17.24 6.03 14.23
CA ASP A 59 -18.52 5.35 14.51
C ASP A 59 -18.88 5.29 16.02
N ALA A 60 -18.11 5.98 16.87
CA ALA A 60 -18.25 5.98 18.33
C ALA A 60 -19.00 7.19 18.92
N GLU A 61 -19.75 7.96 18.11
CA GLU A 61 -20.68 9.02 18.55
C GLU A 61 -22.16 8.59 18.56
#